data_AF-A0A920UE43-F1
#
_entry.id   AF-A0A920UE43-F1
#
_cell.length_a   1.000
_cell.length_b   1.000
_cell.length_c   1.000
_cell.angle_alpha   90.00
_cell.angle_beta   90.00
_cell.angle_gamma   90.00
#
_symmetry.space_group_name_H-M   'P 1'
#
loop_
_entity.id
_entity.type
_entity.pdbx_description
1 polymer ?
#
loop_
_entity_poly.entity_id
_entity_poly.type
_entity_poly.pdbx_seq_one_letter_code
_entity_poly.pdbx_strand_id
1 'polypeptide(L)'
;MTDSWNSIRGGAFAFPEIDLERSDLAYFDDWENMSPAEQEDSIADFIKNFLLYIDLVNIFVTRQGLRIDLTDDRIDPRDGYRFQYEKYGFEGDGLKNFDVEDHSLTAYYPNEDLSSVLVANVFFSKSNVKKRLSIFGDTDVEDTEKAVAECIEESKKEERDSSVPIETSCRGFVRGVQNFNLEGNNSNATSLGGPNRLRSYPISRFYDKYSFFAGLEYRTYYLENSTPFDYFFEKGVFEAVQSAVFYEIGQVSPTNNSALYSNFKYSTGIGLRLVFSSVVIRADYATGKEGQETTVFIGYGF
;
A
#
# COMPACT_ATOMS: atom_id res chain seq x y z
N MET A 1 17.53 22.86 12.04
CA MET A 1 17.61 22.50 10.61
C MET A 1 18.62 21.38 10.48
N THR A 2 18.16 20.15 10.36
CA THR A 2 19.02 18.98 10.12
C THR A 2 18.51 18.31 8.87
N ASP A 3 19.14 18.60 7.74
CA ASP A 3 18.89 17.90 6.48
C ASP A 3 19.59 16.54 6.55
N SER A 4 18.82 15.47 6.78
CA SER A 4 19.35 14.10 6.72
C SER A 4 18.89 13.43 5.43
N TRP A 5 19.80 13.31 4.47
CA TRP A 5 19.64 12.47 3.28
C TRP A 5 20.09 11.05 3.64
N ASN A 6 19.15 10.13 3.89
CA ASN A 6 19.46 8.72 4.10
C ASN A 6 18.87 7.88 2.95
N SER A 7 19.76 7.26 2.16
CA SER A 7 19.41 6.21 1.19
C SER A 7 19.56 4.86 1.89
N ILE A 8 18.46 4.14 2.08
CA ILE A 8 18.47 2.76 2.60
C ILE A 8 18.20 1.83 1.42
N ARG A 9 19.10 0.87 1.16
CA ARG A 9 18.92 -0.22 0.20
C ARG A 9 18.72 -1.52 0.98
N GLY A 10 17.63 -2.23 0.74
CA GLY A 10 17.34 -3.54 1.32
C GLY A 10 16.67 -4.44 0.30
N GLY A 11 16.96 -5.74 0.35
CA GLY A 11 16.31 -6.78 -0.46
C GLY A 11 15.61 -7.79 0.44
N ALA A 12 14.44 -8.26 0.03
CA ALA A 12 13.70 -9.34 0.66
C ALA A 12 13.36 -10.38 -0.42
N PHE A 13 13.29 -11.66 -0.03
CA PHE A 13 12.90 -12.76 -0.90
C PHE A 13 11.75 -13.51 -0.22
N ALA A 14 10.61 -13.67 -0.88
CA ALA A 14 9.55 -14.58 -0.46
C ALA A 14 9.35 -15.64 -1.56
N PHE A 15 9.16 -16.90 -1.15
CA PHE A 15 8.78 -17.98 -2.05
C PHE A 15 7.36 -18.41 -1.69
N PRO A 16 6.33 -17.98 -2.44
CA PRO A 16 4.97 -18.46 -2.21
C PRO A 16 4.86 -19.94 -2.59
N GLU A 17 4.18 -20.73 -1.76
CA GLU A 17 3.81 -22.11 -2.07
C GLU A 17 2.64 -22.08 -3.07
N ILE A 18 2.87 -22.55 -4.30
CA ILE A 18 1.87 -22.54 -5.36
C ILE A 18 1.00 -23.80 -5.23
N ASP A 19 -0.25 -23.62 -4.84
CA ASP A 19 -1.26 -24.67 -4.82
C ASP A 19 -1.86 -24.82 -6.23
N LEU A 20 -1.34 -25.79 -6.99
CA LEU A 20 -1.76 -26.08 -8.36
C LEU A 20 -3.15 -26.75 -8.46
N GLU A 21 -3.73 -27.21 -7.35
CA GLU A 21 -5.05 -27.84 -7.33
C GLU A 21 -6.20 -26.84 -7.13
N ARG A 22 -5.91 -25.55 -6.92
CA ARG A 22 -6.94 -24.52 -6.84
C ARG A 22 -7.47 -24.11 -8.21
N SER A 23 -8.79 -23.94 -8.25
CA SER A 23 -9.60 -23.33 -9.32
C SER A 23 -9.14 -21.95 -9.80
N ASP A 24 -8.19 -21.35 -9.08
CA ASP A 24 -7.80 -19.95 -9.20
C ASP A 24 -6.75 -19.73 -10.29
N LEU A 25 -6.11 -20.79 -10.82
CA LEU A 25 -5.12 -20.68 -11.89
C LEU A 25 -5.77 -20.85 -13.28
N ALA A 26 -6.41 -21.98 -13.55
CA ALA A 26 -7.34 -22.20 -14.68
C ALA A 26 -7.92 -23.63 -14.59
N TYR A 27 -9.07 -23.89 -15.21
CA TYR A 27 -9.60 -25.25 -15.36
C TYR A 27 -9.11 -25.88 -16.68
N PHE A 28 -8.33 -26.96 -16.56
CA PHE A 28 -7.81 -27.72 -17.70
C PHE A 28 -8.58 -29.03 -17.96
N ASP A 29 -9.73 -29.23 -17.31
CA ASP A 29 -10.57 -30.41 -17.55
C ASP A 29 -11.04 -30.45 -19.01
N ASP A 30 -10.96 -31.63 -19.65
CA ASP A 30 -11.31 -31.84 -21.07
C ASP A 30 -10.46 -31.06 -22.11
N TRP A 31 -9.22 -30.68 -21.77
CA TRP A 31 -8.26 -29.96 -22.63
C TRP A 31 -8.11 -30.50 -24.06
N GLU A 32 -8.13 -31.82 -24.21
CA GLU A 32 -7.94 -32.52 -25.49
C GLU A 32 -9.14 -32.34 -26.44
N ASN A 33 -10.31 -32.01 -25.90
CA ASN A 33 -11.56 -31.83 -26.63
C ASN A 33 -11.88 -30.36 -26.94
N MET A 34 -11.06 -29.42 -26.45
CA MET A 34 -11.22 -27.98 -26.66
C MET A 34 -10.76 -27.55 -28.05
N SER A 35 -11.42 -26.54 -28.61
CA SER A 35 -10.95 -25.85 -29.81
C SER A 35 -9.67 -25.04 -29.54
N PRO A 36 -8.88 -24.70 -30.57
CA PRO A 36 -7.67 -23.90 -30.39
C PRO A 36 -7.92 -22.54 -29.71
N ALA A 37 -9.09 -21.94 -29.91
CA ALA A 37 -9.45 -20.67 -29.25
C ALA A 37 -9.75 -20.86 -27.76
N GLU A 38 -10.43 -21.95 -27.38
CA GLU A 38 -10.69 -22.28 -25.97
C GLU A 38 -9.40 -22.65 -25.23
N GLN A 39 -8.47 -23.33 -25.90
CA GLN A 39 -7.14 -23.60 -25.37
C GLN A 39 -6.35 -22.29 -25.17
N GLU A 40 -6.44 -21.35 -26.12
CA GLU A 40 -5.82 -20.02 -25.98
C GLU A 40 -6.36 -19.27 -24.75
N ASP A 41 -7.68 -19.26 -24.56
CA ASP A 41 -8.35 -18.60 -23.43
C ASP A 41 -7.87 -19.14 -22.09
N SER A 42 -7.85 -20.46 -21.93
CA SER A 42 -7.44 -21.11 -20.69
C SER A 42 -5.94 -20.95 -20.40
N ILE A 43 -5.07 -20.94 -21.43
CA ILE A 43 -3.65 -20.59 -21.25
C ILE A 43 -3.54 -19.13 -20.80
N ALA A 44 -4.31 -18.22 -21.41
CA ALA A 44 -4.28 -16.82 -21.04
C ALA A 44 -4.71 -16.60 -19.59
N ASP A 45 -5.78 -17.25 -19.14
CA ASP A 45 -6.22 -17.19 -17.74
C ASP A 45 -5.19 -17.80 -16.79
N PHE A 46 -4.60 -18.96 -17.15
CA PHE A 46 -3.52 -19.56 -16.37
C PHE A 46 -2.34 -18.62 -16.20
N ILE A 47 -1.81 -18.07 -17.31
CA ILE A 47 -0.65 -17.18 -17.26
C ILE A 47 -0.97 -15.91 -16.48
N LYS A 48 -2.14 -15.32 -16.70
CA LYS A 48 -2.60 -14.14 -15.97
C LYS A 48 -2.62 -14.40 -14.46
N ASN A 49 -3.24 -15.50 -14.05
CA ASN A 49 -3.37 -15.84 -12.63
C ASN A 49 -2.03 -16.24 -12.02
N PHE A 50 -1.23 -17.03 -12.73
CA PHE A 50 0.12 -17.42 -12.30
C PHE A 50 1.03 -16.20 -12.08
N LEU A 51 0.97 -15.19 -12.95
CA LEU A 51 1.71 -13.94 -12.79
C LEU A 51 1.29 -13.13 -11.55
N LEU A 52 0.11 -13.36 -10.97
CA LEU A 52 -0.27 -12.79 -9.66
C LEU A 52 0.49 -13.47 -8.50
N TYR A 53 0.96 -14.70 -8.68
CA TYR A 53 1.61 -15.51 -7.65
C TYR A 53 3.15 -15.50 -7.73
N ILE A 54 3.75 -15.14 -8.87
CA ILE A 54 5.22 -15.11 -8.96
C ILE A 54 5.76 -13.89 -8.22
N ASP A 55 6.64 -14.15 -7.24
CA ASP A 55 7.51 -13.13 -6.66
C ASP A 55 8.80 -13.05 -7.50
N LEU A 56 9.09 -11.87 -8.02
CA LEU A 56 10.00 -11.74 -9.14
C LEU A 56 11.43 -11.38 -8.67
N VAL A 57 12.43 -11.92 -9.37
CA VAL A 57 13.86 -11.83 -9.00
C VAL A 57 14.46 -10.51 -9.53
N ASN A 58 15.27 -9.83 -8.70
CA ASN A 58 15.86 -8.50 -8.91
C ASN A 58 14.91 -7.30 -8.77
N ILE A 59 14.48 -7.05 -7.53
CA ILE A 59 13.67 -5.89 -7.15
C ILE A 59 14.57 -4.77 -6.63
N PHE A 60 14.50 -3.59 -7.25
CA PHE A 60 15.04 -2.35 -6.68
C PHE A 60 13.91 -1.57 -6.01
N VAL A 61 13.96 -1.49 -4.68
CA VAL A 61 13.06 -0.62 -3.92
C VAL A 61 13.65 0.79 -3.87
N THR A 62 12.88 1.76 -4.33
CA THR A 62 13.21 3.18 -4.19
C THR A 62 12.27 3.83 -3.19
N ARG A 63 12.81 4.65 -2.29
CA ARG A 63 12.03 5.49 -1.38
C ARG A 63 12.74 6.82 -1.23
N GLN A 64 12.00 7.89 -1.47
CA GLN A 64 12.45 9.27 -1.34
C GLN A 64 11.36 10.02 -0.56
N GLY A 65 11.74 10.98 0.26
CA GLY A 65 10.77 11.72 1.03
C GLY A 65 11.28 13.08 1.47
N LEU A 66 10.34 13.98 1.70
CA LEU A 66 10.55 15.30 2.24
C LEU A 66 9.63 15.46 3.46
N ARG A 67 10.19 15.82 4.60
CA ARG A 67 9.42 16.18 5.80
C ARG A 67 9.79 17.59 6.23
N ILE A 68 8.82 18.48 6.21
CA ILE A 68 8.93 19.82 6.76
C ILE A 68 8.15 19.82 8.08
N ASP A 69 8.86 20.02 9.17
CA ASP A 69 8.31 19.98 10.53
C ASP A 69 8.50 21.35 11.17
N LEU A 70 7.40 22.10 11.30
CA LEU A 70 7.34 23.43 11.92
C LEU A 70 6.54 23.37 13.22
N THR A 71 6.63 22.24 13.93
CA THR A 71 5.99 22.03 15.23
C THR A 71 6.90 22.41 16.38
N ASP A 72 6.30 22.71 17.53
CA ASP A 72 6.98 22.99 18.79
C ASP A 72 7.73 21.77 19.37
N ASP A 73 7.13 20.59 19.28
CA ASP A 73 7.74 19.31 19.66
C ASP A 73 7.68 18.30 18.49
N ARG A 74 8.61 17.33 18.45
CA ARG A 74 8.66 16.32 17.38
C ARG A 74 7.77 15.10 17.65
N ILE A 75 7.64 14.69 18.91
CA ILE A 75 6.96 13.48 19.38
C ILE A 75 5.51 13.78 19.72
N ASP A 76 5.28 14.89 20.41
CA ASP A 76 3.95 15.31 20.83
C ASP A 76 3.70 16.80 20.56
N PRO A 77 3.61 17.20 19.27
CA PRO A 77 3.30 18.57 18.88
C PRO A 77 2.02 19.11 19.54
N ARG A 78 2.08 20.35 20.02
CA ARG A 78 0.90 21.10 20.47
C ARG A 78 0.53 22.24 19.54
N ASP A 79 1.52 22.81 18.87
CA ASP A 79 1.33 23.92 17.93
C ASP A 79 2.17 23.73 16.66
N GLY A 80 1.66 24.25 15.55
CA GLY A 80 2.35 24.30 14.28
C GLY A 80 1.86 23.27 13.26
N TYR A 81 2.72 23.01 12.28
CA TYR A 81 2.35 22.28 11.07
C TYR A 81 3.42 21.30 10.65
N ARG A 82 2.98 20.15 10.12
CA ARG A 82 3.85 19.11 9.58
C ARG A 82 3.39 18.73 8.19
N PHE A 83 4.28 18.91 7.21
CA PHE A 83 4.09 18.42 5.86
C PHE A 83 5.04 17.24 5.62
N GLN A 84 4.51 16.16 5.05
CA GLN A 84 5.28 14.99 4.65
C GLN A 84 4.88 14.59 3.23
N TYR A 85 5.90 14.46 2.38
CA TYR A 85 5.82 13.87 1.07
C TYR A 85 6.69 12.61 1.05
N GLU A 86 6.17 11.51 0.56
CA GLU A 86 6.94 10.30 0.31
C GLU A 86 6.62 9.76 -1.08
N LYS A 87 7.66 9.41 -1.81
CA LYS A 87 7.57 8.69 -3.07
C LYS A 87 8.32 7.39 -2.93
N TYR A 88 7.63 6.27 -3.06
CA TYR A 88 8.25 4.96 -2.97
C TYR A 88 7.67 4.01 -4.00
N GLY A 89 8.42 2.98 -4.33
CA GLY A 89 8.00 2.05 -5.36
C GLY A 89 9.09 1.04 -5.65
N PHE A 90 8.83 0.21 -6.64
CA PHE A 90 9.80 -0.76 -7.09
C PHE A 90 10.00 -0.70 -8.59
N GLU A 91 11.24 -1.01 -8.96
CA GLU A 91 11.69 -1.12 -10.33
C GLU A 91 12.41 -2.47 -10.47
N GLY A 92 12.04 -3.25 -11.47
CA GLY A 92 12.71 -4.50 -11.83
C GLY A 92 12.47 -4.85 -13.29
N ASP A 93 13.38 -5.64 -13.85
CA ASP A 93 13.27 -6.11 -15.23
C ASP A 93 12.32 -7.29 -15.30
N GLY A 94 11.34 -7.22 -16.21
CA GLY A 94 10.28 -8.22 -16.27
C GLY A 94 9.28 -8.12 -15.12
N LEU A 95 9.12 -6.94 -14.49
CA LEU A 95 8.06 -6.68 -13.52
C LEU A 95 7.22 -5.49 -13.95
N LYS A 96 6.04 -5.37 -13.32
CA LYS A 96 5.26 -4.14 -13.32
C LYS A 96 5.90 -3.10 -12.39
N ASN A 97 6.57 -2.10 -12.92
CA ASN A 97 7.15 -1.03 -12.10
C ASN A 97 6.06 -0.03 -11.70
N PHE A 98 5.98 0.30 -10.43
CA PHE A 98 5.09 1.35 -9.95
C PHE A 98 5.76 2.26 -8.94
N ASP A 99 5.20 3.46 -8.80
CA ASP A 99 5.46 4.36 -7.69
C ASP A 99 4.15 4.78 -7.01
N VAL A 100 4.23 4.95 -5.70
CA VAL A 100 3.21 5.52 -4.84
C VAL A 100 3.73 6.85 -4.35
N GLU A 101 2.88 7.87 -4.43
CA GLU A 101 3.15 9.21 -3.91
C GLU A 101 2.16 9.52 -2.81
N ASP A 102 2.69 9.72 -1.60
CA ASP A 102 1.97 10.03 -0.39
C ASP A 102 2.20 11.48 0.00
N HIS A 103 1.11 12.19 0.28
CA HIS A 103 1.09 13.56 0.74
C HIS A 103 0.30 13.62 2.04
N SER A 104 0.93 14.12 3.11
CA SER A 104 0.29 14.30 4.41
C SER A 104 0.53 15.72 4.91
N LEU A 105 -0.53 16.37 5.37
CA LEU A 105 -0.48 17.64 6.08
C LEU A 105 -1.18 17.47 7.42
N THR A 106 -0.46 17.72 8.51
CA THR A 106 -1.01 17.75 9.86
C THR A 106 -0.83 19.15 10.45
N ALA A 107 -1.88 19.66 11.07
CA ALA A 107 -1.90 20.93 11.79
C ALA A 107 -2.30 20.68 13.24
N TYR A 108 -1.63 21.38 14.17
CA TYR A 108 -1.87 21.29 15.60
C TYR A 108 -2.26 22.68 16.10
N TYR A 109 -3.41 22.77 16.77
CA TYR A 109 -3.95 24.02 17.29
C TYR A 109 -4.23 23.86 18.77
N PRO A 110 -3.46 24.50 19.66
CA PRO A 110 -3.69 24.40 21.09
C PRO A 110 -4.88 25.28 21.51
N ASN A 111 -5.48 24.95 22.66
CA ASN A 111 -6.37 25.88 23.35
C ASN A 111 -5.57 26.94 24.13
N GLU A 112 -6.26 27.97 24.64
CA GLU A 112 -5.61 29.11 25.34
C GLU A 112 -4.76 28.65 26.55
N ASP A 113 -5.23 27.65 27.28
CA ASP A 113 -4.57 27.14 28.49
C ASP A 113 -3.54 26.02 28.22
N LEU A 114 -3.29 25.67 26.94
CA LEU A 114 -2.40 24.58 26.49
C LEU A 114 -2.72 23.17 27.06
N SER A 115 -3.89 23.00 27.67
CA SER A 115 -4.37 21.74 28.23
C SER A 115 -4.98 20.79 27.19
N SER A 116 -5.25 21.29 25.99
CA SER A 116 -5.82 20.52 24.89
C SER A 116 -5.32 21.00 23.53
N VAL A 117 -5.29 20.08 22.56
CA VAL A 117 -4.83 20.34 21.20
C VAL A 117 -5.82 19.74 20.21
N LEU A 118 -6.29 20.56 19.27
CA LEU A 118 -6.99 20.09 18.08
C LEU A 118 -5.98 19.75 16.99
N VAL A 119 -6.00 18.50 16.55
CA VAL A 119 -5.16 17.98 15.48
C VAL A 119 -6.02 17.76 14.25
N ALA A 120 -5.62 18.34 13.13
CA ALA A 120 -6.24 18.12 11.84
C ALA A 120 -5.22 17.47 10.89
N ASN A 121 -5.57 16.32 10.32
CA ASN A 121 -4.76 15.65 9.32
C ASN A 121 -5.52 15.53 8.00
N VAL A 122 -4.84 15.81 6.90
CA VAL A 122 -5.29 15.50 5.55
C VAL A 122 -4.21 14.68 4.86
N PHE A 123 -4.64 13.59 4.23
CA PHE A 123 -3.76 12.66 3.54
C PHE A 123 -4.31 12.36 2.14
N PHE A 124 -3.42 12.36 1.17
CA PHE A 124 -3.72 11.96 -0.19
C PHE A 124 -2.61 11.03 -0.69
N SER A 125 -3.01 9.91 -1.27
CA SER A 125 -2.10 8.97 -1.90
C SER A 125 -2.57 8.66 -3.31
N LYS A 126 -1.61 8.54 -4.23
CA LYS A 126 -1.84 8.08 -5.59
C LYS A 126 -0.80 7.04 -5.94
N SER A 127 -1.19 6.09 -6.78
CA SER A 127 -0.27 5.13 -7.36
C SER A 127 -0.22 5.26 -8.88
N ASN A 128 0.98 5.09 -9.43
CA ASN A 128 1.25 5.22 -10.84
C ASN A 128 2.11 4.05 -11.34
N VAL A 129 1.67 3.42 -12.42
CA VAL A 129 2.41 2.35 -13.09
C VAL A 129 3.38 3.00 -14.07
N LYS A 130 4.69 2.83 -13.86
CA LYS A 130 5.76 3.39 -14.70
C LYS A 130 6.05 2.51 -15.91
N LYS A 131 6.13 1.20 -15.70
CA LYS A 131 6.42 0.20 -16.74
C LYS A 131 5.48 -0.97 -16.51
N ARG A 132 4.82 -1.42 -17.58
CA ARG A 132 4.02 -2.64 -17.55
C ARG A 132 4.94 -3.86 -17.63
N LEU A 133 4.42 -5.03 -17.28
CA LEU A 133 5.17 -6.28 -17.41
C LEU A 133 5.54 -6.50 -18.88
N SER A 134 6.84 -6.67 -19.17
CA SER A 134 7.33 -7.17 -20.46
C SER A 134 8.18 -8.41 -20.22
N ILE A 135 7.87 -9.49 -20.92
CA ILE A 135 8.50 -10.81 -20.72
C ILE A 135 9.49 -11.14 -21.84
N PHE A 136 9.48 -10.37 -22.94
CA PHE A 136 10.39 -10.52 -24.08
C PHE A 136 11.35 -9.31 -24.18
N GLY A 137 12.08 -9.03 -23.11
CA GLY A 137 13.04 -7.93 -23.07
C GLY A 137 12.41 -6.54 -23.27
N ASP A 138 12.80 -5.83 -24.33
CA ASP A 138 12.27 -4.49 -24.69
C ASP A 138 11.04 -4.56 -25.61
N THR A 139 10.59 -5.75 -26.03
CA THR A 139 9.41 -5.87 -26.88
C THR A 139 8.16 -5.51 -26.08
N ASP A 140 7.45 -4.50 -26.56
CA ASP A 140 6.16 -4.13 -26.01
C ASP A 140 5.15 -5.23 -26.33
N VAL A 141 4.56 -5.79 -25.27
CA VAL A 141 3.58 -6.88 -25.37
C VAL A 141 2.28 -6.37 -26.01
N GLU A 142 2.08 -5.06 -26.17
CA GLU A 142 0.94 -4.50 -26.93
C GLU A 142 0.98 -4.82 -28.44
N ASP A 143 2.16 -5.05 -29.03
CA ASP A 143 2.27 -5.54 -30.40
C ASP A 143 2.13 -7.07 -30.42
N THR A 144 0.89 -7.55 -30.40
CA THR A 144 0.56 -8.98 -30.29
C THR A 144 1.32 -9.82 -31.31
N GLU A 145 1.35 -9.42 -32.58
CA GLU A 145 1.96 -10.25 -33.63
C GLU A 145 3.48 -10.32 -33.48
N LYS A 146 4.12 -9.21 -33.09
CA LYS A 146 5.56 -9.21 -32.82
C LYS A 146 5.91 -10.05 -31.58
N ALA A 147 5.14 -9.93 -30.50
CA ALA A 147 5.34 -10.70 -29.28
C ALA A 147 5.11 -12.20 -29.48
N VAL A 148 4.10 -12.57 -30.28
CA VAL A 148 3.82 -13.98 -30.65
C VAL A 148 4.97 -14.53 -31.51
N ALA A 149 5.45 -13.77 -32.50
CA ALA A 149 6.58 -14.21 -33.32
C ALA A 149 7.85 -14.45 -32.49
N GLU A 150 8.17 -13.56 -31.55
CA GLU A 150 9.32 -13.71 -30.65
C GLU A 150 9.17 -14.95 -29.74
N CYS A 151 7.99 -15.16 -29.16
CA CYS A 151 7.67 -16.37 -28.40
C CYS A 151 7.89 -17.66 -29.20
N ILE A 152 7.47 -17.68 -30.46
CA ILE A 152 7.62 -18.85 -31.34
C ILE A 152 9.10 -19.12 -31.62
N GLU A 153 9.89 -18.09 -31.90
CA GLU A 153 11.32 -18.23 -32.17
C GLU A 153 12.10 -18.74 -30.94
N GLU A 154 11.75 -18.27 -29.74
CA GLU A 154 12.31 -18.83 -28.50
C GLU A 154 11.87 -20.28 -28.26
N SER A 155 10.58 -20.59 -28.45
CA SER A 155 10.02 -21.93 -28.21
C SER A 155 10.60 -23.01 -29.15
N LYS A 156 11.11 -22.62 -30.33
CA LYS A 156 11.76 -23.54 -31.27
C LYS A 156 13.16 -23.99 -30.82
N LYS A 157 13.76 -23.34 -29.82
CA LYS A 157 15.11 -23.66 -29.33
C LYS A 157 15.12 -24.85 -28.35
N GLU A 158 13.95 -25.28 -27.88
CA GLU A 158 13.80 -26.37 -26.91
C GLU A 158 12.99 -27.54 -27.49
N GLU A 159 13.32 -28.77 -27.11
CA GLU A 159 12.52 -29.95 -27.45
C GLU A 159 11.22 -29.94 -26.63
N ARG A 160 10.07 -29.98 -27.32
CA ARG A 160 8.75 -29.84 -26.68
C ARG A 160 7.96 -31.14 -26.76
N ASP A 161 7.56 -31.67 -25.60
CA ASP A 161 6.60 -32.78 -25.48
C ASP A 161 5.23 -32.21 -25.10
N SER A 162 4.55 -31.60 -26.07
CA SER A 162 3.21 -31.02 -25.87
C SER A 162 2.35 -31.23 -27.10
N SER A 163 1.09 -31.61 -26.87
CA SER A 163 0.06 -31.79 -27.90
C SER A 163 -0.49 -30.46 -28.44
N VAL A 164 -0.17 -29.33 -27.79
CA VAL A 164 -0.68 -28.00 -28.17
C VAL A 164 0.21 -27.36 -29.24
N PRO A 165 -0.33 -26.82 -30.35
CA PRO A 165 0.46 -26.07 -31.32
C PRO A 165 1.24 -24.91 -30.69
N ILE A 166 2.48 -24.68 -31.13
CA ILE A 166 3.32 -23.58 -30.60
C ILE A 166 2.63 -22.23 -30.77
N GLU A 167 1.98 -22.00 -31.91
CA GLU A 167 1.19 -20.80 -32.19
C GLU A 167 0.11 -20.55 -31.13
N THR A 168 -0.73 -21.57 -30.86
CA THR A 168 -1.80 -21.49 -29.85
C THR A 168 -1.25 -21.21 -28.46
N SER A 169 -0.15 -21.86 -28.11
CA SER A 169 0.52 -21.66 -26.82
C SER A 169 1.06 -20.25 -26.66
N CYS A 170 1.71 -19.71 -27.69
CA CYS A 170 2.29 -18.38 -27.68
C CYS A 170 1.23 -17.28 -27.70
N ARG A 171 0.14 -17.45 -28.45
CA ARG A 171 -1.01 -16.52 -28.42
C ARG A 171 -1.66 -16.49 -27.04
N GLY A 172 -1.90 -17.66 -26.43
CA GLY A 172 -2.45 -17.75 -25.09
C GLY A 172 -1.52 -17.10 -24.07
N PHE A 173 -0.21 -17.34 -24.17
CA PHE A 173 0.78 -16.71 -23.31
C PHE A 173 0.78 -15.19 -23.43
N VAL A 174 0.97 -14.65 -24.65
CA VAL A 174 0.99 -13.20 -24.90
C VAL A 174 -0.30 -12.55 -24.41
N ARG A 175 -1.45 -13.16 -24.71
CA ARG A 175 -2.75 -12.68 -24.24
C ARG A 175 -2.89 -12.74 -22.73
N GLY A 176 -2.37 -13.76 -22.06
CA GLY A 176 -2.34 -13.84 -20.60
C GLY A 176 -1.54 -12.70 -19.97
N VAL A 177 -0.38 -12.35 -20.56
CA VAL A 177 0.43 -11.20 -20.15
C VAL A 177 -0.29 -9.87 -20.42
N GLN A 178 -0.97 -9.74 -21.56
CA GLN A 178 -1.78 -8.56 -21.88
C GLN A 178 -2.95 -8.42 -20.89
N ASN A 179 -3.69 -9.50 -20.62
CA ASN A 179 -4.76 -9.54 -19.65
C ASN A 179 -4.27 -9.18 -18.25
N PHE A 180 -3.11 -9.72 -17.84
CA PHE A 180 -2.45 -9.32 -16.61
C PHE A 180 -2.09 -7.83 -16.60
N ASN A 181 -1.60 -7.28 -17.71
CA ASN A 181 -1.31 -5.85 -17.80
C ASN A 181 -2.56 -4.96 -17.80
N LEU A 182 -3.70 -5.47 -18.29
CA LEU A 182 -5.00 -4.79 -18.28
C LEU A 182 -5.62 -4.80 -16.87
N GLU A 183 -5.69 -5.97 -16.22
CA GLU A 183 -6.22 -6.14 -14.86
C GLU A 183 -5.25 -5.58 -13.79
N GLY A 184 -3.97 -5.88 -13.98
CA GLY A 184 -2.84 -5.41 -13.19
C GLY A 184 -2.43 -3.98 -13.50
N ASN A 185 -3.17 -3.19 -14.29
CA ASN A 185 -2.98 -1.74 -14.35
C ASN A 185 -3.36 -1.04 -13.01
N ASN A 186 -3.94 -1.79 -12.08
CA ASN A 186 -4.23 -1.35 -10.72
C ASN A 186 -2.98 -1.51 -9.85
N SER A 187 -2.16 -0.47 -9.74
CA SER A 187 -1.30 -0.33 -8.55
C SER A 187 -2.12 0.39 -7.49
N ASN A 188 -1.95 -0.02 -6.24
CA ASN A 188 -2.71 0.56 -5.14
C ASN A 188 -1.94 1.72 -4.53
N ALA A 189 -2.64 2.82 -4.31
CA ALA A 189 -2.21 3.85 -3.38
C ALA A 189 -2.14 3.25 -1.97
N THR A 190 -1.56 4.02 -1.05
CA THR A 190 -1.57 3.69 0.38
C THR A 190 -3.01 3.50 0.84
N SER A 191 -3.32 2.27 1.24
CA SER A 191 -4.64 1.85 1.68
C SER A 191 -5.11 2.59 2.94
N LEU A 192 -6.43 2.67 3.12
CA LEU A 192 -7.07 3.15 4.34
C LEU A 192 -7.54 1.98 5.21
N GLY A 193 -7.61 2.20 6.52
CA GLY A 193 -7.87 1.20 7.54
C GLY A 193 -6.63 0.89 8.38
N GLY A 194 -6.84 0.47 9.63
CA GLY A 194 -5.80 0.22 10.62
C GLY A 194 -5.54 1.40 11.57
N PRO A 195 -4.43 1.37 12.33
CA PRO A 195 -4.22 2.27 13.48
C PRO A 195 -4.13 3.77 13.13
N ASN A 196 -3.78 4.12 11.89
CA ASN A 196 -3.42 5.49 11.55
C ASN A 196 -4.51 6.25 10.78
N ARG A 197 -5.38 5.54 10.05
CA ARG A 197 -6.38 6.14 9.15
C ARG A 197 -7.60 5.24 9.09
N LEU A 198 -8.77 5.77 9.46
CA LEU A 198 -10.01 5.00 9.58
C LEU A 198 -9.86 3.86 10.61
N ARG A 199 -9.59 4.25 11.85
CA ARG A 199 -9.26 3.36 12.98
C ARG A 199 -10.32 2.31 13.31
N SER A 200 -11.56 2.49 12.89
CA SER A 200 -12.62 1.49 13.08
C SER A 200 -12.59 0.34 12.07
N TYR A 201 -11.59 0.28 11.19
CA TYR A 201 -11.49 -0.71 10.12
C TYR A 201 -10.17 -1.48 10.19
N PRO A 202 -10.13 -2.75 9.77
CA PRO A 202 -8.90 -3.53 9.69
C PRO A 202 -7.82 -2.87 8.84
N ILE A 203 -6.56 -3.22 9.08
CA ILE A 203 -5.44 -2.73 8.29
C ILE A 203 -5.65 -3.05 6.80
N SER A 204 -5.39 -2.06 5.94
CA SER A 204 -5.53 -2.18 4.49
C SER A 204 -6.93 -2.60 3.99
N ARG A 205 -7.98 -2.25 4.73
CA ARG A 205 -9.38 -2.59 4.39
C ARG A 205 -9.86 -1.98 3.08
N PHE A 206 -9.44 -0.76 2.76
CA PHE A 206 -9.82 -0.04 1.53
C PHE A 206 -8.59 0.33 0.73
N TYR A 207 -8.57 -0.06 -0.54
CA TYR A 207 -7.45 0.18 -1.45
C TYR A 207 -7.98 0.45 -2.87
N ASP A 208 -7.31 1.36 -3.57
CA ASP A 208 -7.54 1.66 -4.98
C ASP A 208 -6.36 2.52 -5.49
N LYS A 209 -6.39 2.96 -6.75
CA LYS A 209 -5.35 3.81 -7.36
C LYS A 209 -5.16 5.16 -6.65
N TYR A 210 -6.23 5.72 -6.10
CA TYR A 210 -6.22 6.94 -5.31
C TYR A 210 -6.85 6.70 -3.95
N SER A 211 -6.30 7.34 -2.92
CA SER A 211 -6.83 7.30 -1.55
C SER A 211 -6.80 8.70 -0.96
N PHE A 212 -7.91 9.10 -0.34
CA PHE A 212 -8.05 10.36 0.37
C PHE A 212 -8.51 10.10 1.79
N PHE A 213 -7.93 10.83 2.75
CA PHE A 213 -8.28 10.77 4.15
C PHE A 213 -8.25 12.18 4.75
N ALA A 214 -9.19 12.45 5.65
CA ALA A 214 -9.14 13.59 6.53
C ALA A 214 -9.59 13.18 7.94
N GLY A 215 -8.88 13.65 8.96
CA GLY A 215 -9.16 13.33 10.35
C GLY A 215 -9.04 14.55 11.24
N LEU A 216 -9.93 14.64 12.23
CA LEU A 216 -9.85 15.57 13.34
C LEU A 216 -9.70 14.77 14.62
N GLU A 217 -8.79 15.19 15.49
CA GLU A 217 -8.55 14.59 16.79
C GLU A 217 -8.36 15.68 17.84
N TYR A 218 -9.18 15.65 18.90
CA TYR A 218 -9.07 16.57 20.02
C TYR A 218 -8.42 15.85 21.19
N ARG A 219 -7.21 16.28 21.56
CA ARG A 219 -6.36 15.69 22.60
C ARG A 219 -6.46 16.52 23.86
N THR A 220 -6.67 15.90 25.01
CA THR A 220 -6.71 16.54 26.34
C THR A 220 -5.62 15.95 27.23
N TYR A 221 -4.87 16.81 27.92
CA TYR A 221 -3.75 16.46 28.79
C TYR A 221 -4.22 16.45 30.25
N TYR A 222 -3.83 15.43 31.03
CA TYR A 222 -4.26 15.29 32.43
C TYR A 222 -3.13 15.26 33.44
N LEU A 223 -2.14 14.39 33.21
CA LEU A 223 -1.05 14.14 34.15
C LEU A 223 0.26 14.45 33.45
N GLU A 224 0.65 15.71 33.48
CA GLU A 224 1.94 16.16 32.94
C GLU A 224 2.98 16.11 34.05
N ASN A 225 4.00 15.28 33.89
CA ASN A 225 5.02 15.12 34.92
C ASN A 225 6.33 14.64 34.30
N SER A 226 7.43 15.36 34.49
CA SER A 226 8.75 14.97 34.00
C SER A 226 9.46 14.07 35.02
N THR A 227 8.95 12.86 35.22
CA THR A 227 9.62 11.87 36.09
C THR A 227 10.46 10.91 35.26
N PRO A 228 11.79 10.89 35.44
CA PRO A 228 12.66 9.90 34.83
C PRO A 228 12.32 8.50 35.36
N PHE A 229 12.23 7.50 34.48
CA PHE A 229 12.20 6.10 34.87
C PHE A 229 13.38 5.35 34.24
N ASP A 230 13.93 4.40 34.97
CA ASP A 230 15.07 3.58 34.54
C ASP A 230 14.63 2.11 34.55
N TYR A 231 14.15 1.61 33.40
CA TYR A 231 13.91 0.19 33.19
C TYR A 231 14.96 -0.35 32.22
N PHE A 232 15.40 -1.59 32.46
CA PHE A 232 16.57 -2.23 31.81
C PHE A 232 16.57 -2.25 30.26
N PHE A 233 15.44 -1.93 29.61
CA PHE A 233 15.27 -1.97 28.16
C PHE A 233 14.91 -0.62 27.49
N GLU A 234 14.54 0.42 28.22
CA GLU A 234 14.30 1.77 27.69
C GLU A 234 14.60 2.85 28.73
N LYS A 235 15.38 3.86 28.35
CA LYS A 235 15.56 5.10 29.12
C LYS A 235 14.60 6.15 28.58
N GLY A 236 13.57 6.49 29.35
CA GLY A 236 12.60 7.50 28.97
C GLY A 236 12.18 8.35 30.16
N VAL A 237 11.69 9.55 29.86
CA VAL A 237 10.96 10.36 30.83
C VAL A 237 9.48 10.22 30.46
N PHE A 238 8.66 9.82 31.43
CA PHE A 238 7.21 9.93 31.26
C PHE A 238 6.89 11.41 31.10
N GLU A 239 5.99 11.77 30.18
CA GLU A 239 5.68 13.18 29.91
C GLU A 239 4.21 13.48 30.20
N ALA A 240 3.29 12.70 29.64
CA ALA A 240 1.86 12.97 29.78
C ALA A 240 0.96 11.71 29.68
N VAL A 241 -0.16 11.73 30.40
CA VAL A 241 -1.36 10.95 30.04
C VAL A 241 -2.32 11.85 29.30
N GLN A 242 -2.83 11.37 28.16
CA GLN A 242 -3.82 12.09 27.36
C GLN A 242 -5.01 11.21 26.98
N SER A 243 -6.16 11.85 26.81
CA SER A 243 -7.26 11.27 26.02
C SER A 243 -7.35 11.95 24.66
N ALA A 244 -7.80 11.22 23.65
CA ALA A 244 -8.12 11.74 22.34
C ALA A 244 -9.56 11.39 21.98
N VAL A 245 -10.32 12.34 21.44
CA VAL A 245 -11.59 12.06 20.75
C VAL A 245 -11.38 12.38 19.27
N PHE A 246 -11.76 11.48 18.38
CA PHE A 246 -11.48 11.65 16.95
C PHE A 246 -12.67 11.36 16.06
N TYR A 247 -12.68 12.05 14.92
CA TYR A 247 -13.59 11.83 13.81
C TYR A 247 -12.81 11.84 12.50
N GLU A 248 -13.00 10.81 11.70
CA GLU A 248 -12.22 10.51 10.52
C GLU A 248 -13.14 10.21 9.34
N ILE A 249 -12.73 10.66 8.16
CA ILE A 249 -13.36 10.33 6.89
C ILE A 249 -12.31 9.91 5.88
N GLY A 250 -12.70 9.05 4.94
CA GLY A 250 -11.82 8.64 3.87
C GLY A 250 -12.53 7.93 2.74
N GLN A 251 -11.89 7.91 1.57
CA GLN A 251 -12.41 7.28 0.37
C GLN A 251 -11.27 6.82 -0.53
N VAL A 252 -11.52 5.75 -1.28
CA VAL A 252 -10.62 5.26 -2.33
C VAL A 252 -11.34 5.30 -3.68
N SER A 253 -10.60 5.47 -4.77
CA SER A 253 -11.18 5.54 -6.11
C SER A 253 -10.16 5.16 -7.20
N PRO A 254 -10.60 4.59 -8.35
CA PRO A 254 -9.71 4.34 -9.47
C PRO A 254 -9.33 5.61 -10.23
N THR A 255 -10.07 6.71 -9.99
CA THR A 255 -9.90 7.99 -10.70
C THR A 255 -9.86 9.17 -9.74
N ASN A 256 -8.97 10.14 -9.99
CA ASN A 256 -8.95 11.40 -9.24
C ASN A 256 -10.00 12.38 -9.78
N ASN A 257 -11.26 12.15 -9.43
CA ASN A 257 -12.39 13.02 -9.77
C ASN A 257 -13.34 13.15 -8.56
N SER A 258 -14.56 13.65 -8.80
CA SER A 258 -15.57 13.81 -7.74
C SER A 258 -15.90 12.53 -6.98
N ALA A 259 -15.70 11.34 -7.57
CA ALA A 259 -15.92 10.07 -6.89
C ALA A 259 -15.02 9.91 -5.66
N LEU A 260 -13.76 10.36 -5.74
CA LEU A 260 -12.81 10.32 -4.62
C LEU A 260 -13.23 11.19 -3.44
N TYR A 261 -14.03 12.23 -3.67
CA TYR A 261 -14.48 13.17 -2.65
C TYR A 261 -15.97 13.03 -2.31
N SER A 262 -16.55 11.85 -2.58
CA SER A 262 -17.96 11.54 -2.31
C SER A 262 -18.09 10.19 -1.63
N ASN A 263 -19.22 9.94 -0.95
CA ASN A 263 -19.52 8.67 -0.28
C ASN A 263 -18.43 8.19 0.70
N PHE A 264 -17.90 9.12 1.50
CA PHE A 264 -16.85 8.84 2.48
C PHE A 264 -17.24 7.71 3.44
N LYS A 265 -16.27 6.85 3.72
CA LYS A 265 -16.26 6.01 4.93
C LYS A 265 -15.94 6.92 6.10
N TYR A 266 -16.51 6.63 7.26
CA TYR A 266 -16.25 7.38 8.48
C TYR A 266 -15.86 6.45 9.62
N SER A 267 -15.06 6.99 10.54
CA SER A 267 -14.59 6.33 11.75
C SER A 267 -14.59 7.37 12.87
N THR A 268 -15.16 7.04 14.02
CA THR A 268 -15.20 7.92 15.20
C THR A 268 -14.83 7.13 16.44
N GLY A 269 -14.17 7.75 17.40
CA GLY A 269 -13.73 7.01 18.57
C GLY A 269 -13.04 7.84 19.63
N ILE A 270 -12.54 7.11 20.61
CA ILE A 270 -11.76 7.64 21.73
C ILE A 270 -10.45 6.87 21.85
N GLY A 271 -9.41 7.55 22.28
CA GLY A 271 -8.09 6.98 22.49
C GLY A 271 -7.50 7.41 23.83
N LEU A 272 -6.70 6.54 24.42
CA LEU A 272 -5.83 6.85 25.55
C LEU A 272 -4.39 6.86 25.04
N ARG A 273 -3.62 7.91 25.32
CA ARG A 273 -2.20 8.01 24.98
C ARG A 273 -1.35 8.14 26.25
N LEU A 274 -0.28 7.37 26.30
CA LEU A 274 0.83 7.51 27.23
C LEU A 274 2.02 8.04 26.44
N VAL A 275 2.46 9.24 26.77
CA VAL A 275 3.54 9.94 26.08
C VAL A 275 4.82 9.83 26.90
N PHE A 276 5.87 9.36 26.23
CA PHE A 276 7.22 9.29 26.73
C PHE A 276 8.15 10.06 25.79
N SER A 277 9.31 10.46 26.30
CA SER A 277 10.30 11.24 25.56
C SER A 277 10.86 10.59 24.29
N SER A 278 10.55 9.32 24.01
CA SER A 278 11.01 8.59 22.81
C SER A 278 9.88 7.87 22.06
N VAL A 279 8.73 7.64 22.69
CA VAL A 279 7.69 6.77 22.18
C VAL A 279 6.32 7.19 22.71
N VAL A 280 5.29 6.93 21.92
CA VAL A 280 3.89 7.07 22.34
C VAL A 280 3.25 5.70 22.30
N ILE A 281 2.62 5.32 23.42
CA ILE A 281 1.75 4.15 23.48
C ILE A 281 0.32 4.66 23.40
N ARG A 282 -0.49 4.06 22.53
CA ARG A 282 -1.87 4.46 22.32
C ARG A 282 -2.78 3.24 22.31
N ALA A 283 -3.93 3.36 22.96
CA ALA A 283 -5.03 2.42 22.85
C ALA A 283 -6.26 3.17 22.34
N ASP A 284 -6.76 2.80 21.17
CA ASP A 284 -7.94 3.41 20.55
C ASP A 284 -9.12 2.44 20.56
N TYR A 285 -10.31 2.96 20.83
CA TYR A 285 -11.58 2.30 20.60
C TYR A 285 -12.38 3.13 19.59
N ALA A 286 -12.65 2.52 18.43
CA ALA A 286 -13.26 3.20 17.28
C ALA A 286 -14.52 2.47 16.82
N THR A 287 -15.47 3.22 16.26
CA THR A 287 -16.72 2.70 15.66
C THR A 287 -16.90 3.31 14.27
N GLY A 288 -17.33 2.48 13.33
CA GLY A 288 -17.65 2.87 11.97
C GLY A 288 -18.78 2.03 11.40
N LYS A 289 -18.92 2.03 10.07
CA LYS A 289 -20.02 1.31 9.41
C LYS A 289 -19.92 -0.23 9.54
N GLU A 290 -18.71 -0.76 9.63
CA GLU A 290 -18.45 -2.22 9.68
C GLU A 290 -18.38 -2.77 11.11
N GLY A 291 -18.56 -1.93 12.13
CA GLY A 291 -18.55 -2.34 13.52
C GLY A 291 -17.59 -1.52 14.38
N GLN A 292 -17.03 -2.19 15.38
CA GLN A 292 -16.15 -1.61 16.39
C GLN A 292 -14.77 -2.26 16.28
N GLU A 293 -13.73 -1.49 16.53
CA GLU A 293 -12.36 -1.98 16.61
C GLU A 293 -11.63 -1.40 17.81
N THR A 294 -10.74 -2.22 18.39
CA THR A 294 -9.85 -1.81 19.47
C THR A 294 -8.42 -2.04 19.04
N THR A 295 -7.62 -0.98 18.98
CA THR A 295 -6.24 -1.06 18.49
C THR A 295 -5.27 -0.57 19.54
N VAL A 296 -4.20 -1.33 19.76
CA VAL A 296 -3.03 -0.89 20.55
C VAL A 296 -1.89 -0.59 19.58
N PHE A 297 -1.30 0.59 19.72
CA PHE A 297 -0.21 1.08 18.89
C PHE A 297 0.96 1.51 19.76
N ILE A 298 2.16 1.13 19.36
CA ILE A 298 3.42 1.55 19.98
C ILE A 298 4.29 2.12 18.86
N GLY A 299 4.70 3.37 18.98
CA GLY A 299 5.55 4.00 17.97
C GLY A 299 5.75 5.48 18.21
N TYR A 300 6.31 6.18 17.22
CA TYR A 300 6.34 7.63 17.22
C TYR A 300 4.92 8.17 16.99
N GLY A 301 4.48 9.08 17.86
CA GLY A 301 3.19 9.77 17.72
C GLY A 301 3.11 10.49 16.38
N PHE A 302 1.95 10.39 15.73
CA PHE A 302 1.61 11.19 14.55
C PHE A 302 0.79 12.42 14.93
#